data_AF-A0AAE3CYH9-F1
#
_entry.id   AF-A0AAE3CYH9-F1
#
_cell.length_a   1.000
_cell.length_b   1.000
_cell.length_c   1.000
_cell.angle_alpha   90.00
_cell.angle_beta   90.00
_cell.angle_gamma   90.00
#
_symmetry.space_group_name_H-M   'P 1'
#
loop_
_entity.id
_entity.type
_entity.pdbx_description
1 polymer ?
#
loop_
_entity_poly.entity_id
_entity_poly.type
_entity_poly.pdbx_seq_one_letter_code
_entity_poly.pdbx_strand_id
1 'polypeptide(L)'
;MTDDEPAWRFTILSDLWAELGESPAWSEEDNCVWWIDVSGRALLRTDCGNGRTRRWDLPETVGFAVLADDDSIAIGLESGIYRFAEKSGLGARLAASPGEGLRYNDASIDPAGRIVCGTMDRDNARPAGTISRVEPDGSMCVLFAGLYTPNGLAFDAVRDRMYFSDSHPESRTIWVCDYDPVSGKTSDRRILDLCRDRKGRPDGGVVDNAGNYWIAGVDAGELWCYSPAGERIRTVATDSDYPTKMTFGGSRGDRAFLTSKHMDGEGGFLCQATADVTGVDQKLKSNPDTD
;
A
#
# COMPACT_ATOMS: atom_id res chain seq x y z
N MET A 1 26.03 -4.47 26.94
CA MET A 1 26.51 -4.24 25.57
C MET A 1 25.27 -3.85 24.79
N THR A 2 25.18 -2.59 24.41
CA THR A 2 24.06 -2.08 23.61
C THR A 2 24.29 -2.60 22.20
N ASP A 3 23.56 -3.64 21.81
CA ASP A 3 23.42 -4.00 20.40
C ASP A 3 22.68 -2.81 19.77
N ASP A 4 23.43 -1.92 19.12
CA ASP A 4 22.88 -0.94 18.20
C ASP A 4 22.29 -1.73 17.02
N GLU A 5 21.02 -2.15 17.14
CA GLU A 5 20.27 -2.58 15.97
C GLU A 5 20.41 -1.46 14.93
N PRO A 6 20.72 -1.79 13.66
CA PRO A 6 20.81 -0.78 12.61
C PRO A 6 19.45 -0.11 12.47
N ALA A 7 19.32 1.10 13.02
CA ALA A 7 18.13 1.91 12.88
C ALA A 7 17.99 2.30 11.41
N TRP A 8 16.83 2.03 10.81
CA TRP A 8 16.56 2.50 9.46
C TRP A 8 16.56 4.02 9.48
N ARG A 9 17.50 4.61 8.73
CA ARG A 9 17.56 6.05 8.56
C ARG A 9 16.97 6.41 7.22
N PHE A 10 15.79 7.00 7.25
CA PHE A 10 15.16 7.50 6.04
C PHE A 10 15.92 8.72 5.52
N THR A 11 15.88 8.89 4.20
CA THR A 11 16.41 10.05 3.47
C THR A 11 15.50 10.33 2.30
N ILE A 12 15.30 11.61 1.98
CA ILE A 12 14.50 12.01 0.82
C ILE A 12 15.14 11.45 -0.45
N LEU A 13 14.33 10.77 -1.25
CA LEU A 13 14.71 10.25 -2.56
C LEU A 13 14.14 11.11 -3.69
N SER A 14 12.88 11.55 -3.60
CA SER A 14 12.23 12.32 -4.67
C SER A 14 12.61 13.81 -4.67
N ASP A 15 12.64 14.42 -5.86
CA ASP A 15 12.75 15.87 -6.06
C ASP A 15 11.39 16.59 -6.09
N LEU A 16 10.28 15.83 -6.05
CA LEU A 16 8.91 16.32 -5.88
C LEU A 16 8.27 15.74 -4.62
N TRP A 17 7.39 16.53 -4.02
CA TRP A 17 6.51 16.11 -2.93
C TRP A 17 5.07 15.91 -3.45
N ALA A 18 4.32 15.09 -2.74
CA ALA A 18 2.90 14.82 -2.93
C ALA A 18 2.10 15.37 -1.75
N GLU A 19 0.92 15.92 -2.01
CA GLU A 19 -0.01 16.38 -0.95
C GLU A 19 -0.41 15.20 -0.05
N LEU A 20 -0.75 14.07 -0.65
CA LEU A 20 -0.96 12.80 0.04
C LEU A 20 -0.28 11.68 -0.75
N GLY A 21 1.01 11.45 -0.45
CA GLY A 21 1.80 10.39 -1.06
C GLY A 21 1.32 9.01 -0.60
N GLU A 22 1.13 8.07 -1.53
CA GLU A 22 0.62 6.73 -1.23
C GLU A 22 1.14 5.68 -2.22
N SER A 23 0.86 4.41 -1.93
CA SER A 23 1.05 3.26 -2.84
C SER A 23 2.43 3.19 -3.54
N PRO A 24 3.56 3.22 -2.80
CA PRO A 24 4.85 2.97 -3.41
C PRO A 24 4.93 1.55 -3.96
N ALA A 25 5.34 1.43 -5.22
CA ALA A 25 5.53 0.17 -5.95
C ALA A 25 6.90 0.19 -6.65
N TRP A 26 7.76 -0.74 -6.26
CA TRP A 26 9.12 -0.85 -6.77
C TRP A 26 9.17 -1.60 -8.11
N SER A 27 9.80 -1.02 -9.14
CA SER A 27 10.16 -1.71 -10.37
C SER A 27 11.67 -1.95 -10.40
N GLU A 28 12.06 -3.22 -10.41
CA GLU A 28 13.46 -3.63 -10.51
C GLU A 28 14.04 -3.36 -11.90
N GLU A 29 13.30 -3.68 -12.97
CA GLU A 29 13.74 -3.52 -14.36
C GLU A 29 14.15 -2.08 -14.65
N ASP A 30 13.33 -1.13 -14.19
CA ASP A 30 13.50 0.29 -14.41
C ASP A 30 14.28 1.01 -13.31
N ASN A 31 14.62 0.32 -12.21
CA ASN A 31 15.22 0.89 -11.00
C ASN A 31 14.49 2.17 -10.53
N CYS A 32 13.16 2.08 -10.40
CA CYS A 32 12.32 3.20 -10.01
C CYS A 32 11.22 2.81 -9.03
N VAL A 33 10.64 3.81 -8.38
CA VAL A 33 9.44 3.63 -7.55
C VAL A 33 8.30 4.40 -8.18
N TRP A 34 7.22 3.69 -8.50
CA TRP A 34 5.92 4.27 -8.80
C TRP A 34 5.19 4.57 -7.50
N TRP A 35 4.44 5.65 -7.44
CA TRP A 35 3.69 6.08 -6.27
C TRP A 35 2.63 7.09 -6.71
N ILE A 36 1.70 7.46 -5.82
CA ILE A 36 0.60 8.36 -6.17
C ILE A 36 0.56 9.57 -5.26
N ASP A 37 -0.01 10.65 -5.77
CA ASP A 37 -0.51 11.76 -4.98
C ASP A 37 -2.05 11.72 -5.03
N VAL A 38 -2.65 11.24 -3.94
CA VAL A 38 -4.11 11.06 -3.85
C VAL A 38 -4.82 12.40 -3.97
N SER A 39 -4.40 13.38 -3.16
CA SER A 39 -5.02 14.71 -3.11
C SER A 39 -4.66 15.55 -4.33
N GLY A 40 -3.41 15.44 -4.81
CA GLY A 40 -2.95 16.10 -6.02
C GLY A 40 -3.35 15.42 -7.32
N ARG A 41 -4.07 14.29 -7.27
CA ARG A 41 -4.57 13.52 -8.41
C ARG A 41 -3.48 13.21 -9.43
N ALA A 42 -2.42 12.55 -8.99
CA ALA A 42 -1.31 12.22 -9.90
C ALA A 42 -0.72 10.84 -9.66
N LEU A 43 -0.21 10.27 -10.75
CA LEU A 43 0.77 9.18 -10.72
C LEU A 43 2.16 9.80 -10.77
N LEU A 44 3.06 9.27 -9.95
CA LEU A 44 4.44 9.71 -9.81
C LEU A 44 5.38 8.53 -10.04
N ARG A 45 6.56 8.80 -10.63
CA ARG A 45 7.64 7.82 -10.82
C ARG A 45 8.97 8.45 -10.46
N THR A 46 9.64 7.93 -9.46
CA THR A 46 10.94 8.43 -9.00
C THR A 46 12.06 7.48 -9.39
N ASP A 47 13.04 7.98 -10.14
CA ASP A 47 14.27 7.26 -10.50
C ASP A 47 15.17 7.10 -9.28
N CYS A 48 15.57 5.87 -8.95
CA CYS A 48 16.37 5.62 -7.76
C CYS A 48 17.85 6.03 -7.88
N GLY A 49 18.37 6.21 -9.09
CA GLY A 49 19.75 6.59 -9.32
C GLY A 49 20.01 8.08 -9.17
N ASN A 50 19.01 8.93 -9.42
CA ASN A 50 19.16 10.39 -9.37
C ASN A 50 18.05 11.14 -8.62
N GLY A 51 17.00 10.45 -8.16
CA GLY A 51 15.91 11.05 -7.39
C GLY A 51 14.90 11.86 -8.21
N ARG A 52 15.05 11.94 -9.53
CA ARG A 52 14.14 12.72 -10.37
C ARG A 52 12.77 12.06 -10.45
N THR A 53 11.73 12.84 -10.20
CA THR A 53 10.34 12.41 -10.23
C THR A 53 9.64 12.92 -11.48
N ARG A 54 9.05 11.98 -12.23
CA ARG A 54 8.08 12.28 -13.30
C ARG A 54 6.67 12.26 -12.73
N ARG A 55 5.80 13.10 -13.28
CA ARG A 55 4.40 13.28 -12.85
C ARG A 55 3.46 13.18 -14.04
N TRP A 56 2.38 12.43 -13.87
CA TRP A 56 1.23 12.39 -14.77
C TRP A 56 -0.02 12.80 -13.99
N ASP A 57 -0.66 13.89 -14.41
CA ASP A 57 -1.93 14.31 -13.83
C ASP A 57 -3.04 13.33 -14.26
N LEU A 58 -3.85 12.92 -13.29
CA LEU A 58 -4.95 12.00 -13.47
C LEU A 58 -6.28 12.76 -13.49
N PRO A 59 -7.29 12.28 -14.23
CA PRO A 59 -8.57 12.98 -14.36
C PRO A 59 -9.41 12.95 -13.07
N GLU A 60 -9.12 12.00 -12.17
CA GLU A 60 -9.93 11.67 -11.00
C GLU A 60 -9.03 11.41 -9.78
N THR A 61 -9.63 11.37 -8.59
CA THR A 61 -8.95 10.90 -7.38
C THR A 61 -8.44 9.48 -7.59
N VAL A 62 -7.15 9.28 -7.31
CA VAL A 62 -6.50 7.98 -7.34
C VAL A 62 -6.47 7.40 -5.93
N GLY A 63 -6.89 6.14 -5.78
CA GLY A 63 -6.84 5.42 -4.52
C GLY A 63 -5.56 4.60 -4.37
N PHE A 64 -5.13 3.90 -5.42
CA PHE A 64 -3.94 3.07 -5.36
C PHE A 64 -3.26 2.96 -6.73
N ALA A 65 -2.00 2.54 -6.70
CA ALA A 65 -1.24 2.06 -7.85
C ALA A 65 -0.51 0.77 -7.49
N VAL A 66 -0.59 -0.26 -8.33
CA VAL A 66 0.11 -1.53 -8.15
C VAL A 66 0.81 -1.93 -9.44
N LEU A 67 2.03 -2.46 -9.33
CA LEU A 67 2.86 -2.87 -10.46
C LEU A 67 2.43 -4.25 -10.97
N ALA A 68 2.36 -4.40 -12.29
CA ALA A 68 2.16 -5.67 -12.97
C ALA A 68 3.47 -6.33 -13.41
N ASP A 69 3.41 -7.63 -13.71
CA ASP A 69 4.54 -8.41 -14.20
C ASP A 69 5.01 -8.05 -15.62
N ASP A 70 4.23 -7.23 -16.34
CA ASP A 70 4.55 -6.63 -17.64
C ASP A 70 4.94 -5.14 -17.55
N ASP A 71 5.31 -4.70 -16.35
CA ASP A 71 5.71 -3.33 -15.98
C ASP A 71 4.66 -2.23 -16.22
N SER A 72 3.44 -2.60 -16.55
CA SER A 72 2.30 -1.68 -16.46
C SER A 72 1.87 -1.45 -15.01
N ILE A 73 1.07 -0.41 -14.81
CA ILE A 73 0.50 -0.05 -13.52
C ILE A 73 -1.00 -0.23 -13.57
N ALA A 74 -1.58 -0.97 -12.63
CA ALA A 74 -3.02 -0.90 -12.39
C ALA A 74 -3.32 0.23 -11.40
N ILE A 75 -4.17 1.18 -11.82
CA ILE A 75 -4.50 2.39 -11.08
C ILE A 75 -5.99 2.36 -10.72
N GLY A 76 -6.30 2.47 -9.43
CA GLY A 76 -7.68 2.59 -8.94
C GLY A 76 -8.16 4.04 -8.97
N LEU A 77 -8.97 4.40 -9.95
CA LEU A 77 -9.65 5.70 -10.06
C LEU A 77 -11.12 5.59 -9.61
N GLU A 78 -11.76 6.74 -9.40
CA GLU A 78 -13.18 6.77 -9.00
C GLU A 78 -14.11 6.05 -9.99
N SER A 79 -13.81 6.12 -11.28
CA SER A 79 -14.57 5.47 -12.36
C SER A 79 -14.27 3.99 -12.56
N GLY A 80 -13.19 3.46 -11.96
CA GLY A 80 -12.79 2.06 -12.08
C GLY A 80 -11.29 1.84 -11.94
N ILE A 81 -10.86 0.60 -12.12
CA ILE A 81 -9.44 0.24 -12.17
C ILE A 81 -9.01 0.28 -13.63
N TYR A 82 -7.89 0.93 -13.93
CA TYR A 82 -7.37 1.09 -15.29
C TYR A 82 -5.92 0.65 -15.37
N ARG A 83 -5.54 0.14 -16.53
CA ARG A 83 -4.13 -0.09 -16.87
C ARG A 83 -3.49 1.21 -17.32
N PHE A 84 -2.26 1.46 -16.88
CA PHE A 84 -1.43 2.58 -17.31
C PHE A 84 -0.08 2.03 -17.77
N ALA A 85 0.40 2.54 -18.90
CA ALA A 85 1.76 2.29 -19.36
C ALA A 85 2.43 3.62 -19.71
N GLU A 86 3.70 3.79 -19.37
CA GLU A 86 4.38 5.09 -19.49
C GLU A 86 4.33 5.66 -20.92
N LYS A 87 4.42 4.79 -21.93
CA LYS A 87 4.43 5.19 -23.35
C LYS A 87 3.05 5.58 -23.90
N SER A 88 1.98 4.97 -23.40
CA SER A 88 0.62 5.11 -23.95
C SER A 88 -0.36 5.83 -23.02
N GLY A 89 0.01 6.03 -21.75
CA GLY A 89 -0.85 6.64 -20.74
C GLY A 89 -1.91 5.67 -20.21
N LEU A 90 -3.03 6.24 -19.78
CA LEU A 90 -4.17 5.51 -19.23
C LEU A 90 -4.89 4.75 -20.37
N GLY A 91 -5.03 3.44 -20.21
CA GLY A 91 -5.57 2.52 -21.21
C GLY A 91 -6.87 1.85 -20.75
N ALA A 92 -6.95 0.53 -20.99
CA ALA A 92 -8.15 -0.26 -20.76
C ALA A 92 -8.59 -0.27 -19.29
N ARG A 93 -9.91 -0.31 -19.07
CA ARG A 93 -10.52 -0.51 -17.76
C ARG A 93 -10.50 -2.00 -17.40
N LEU A 94 -9.89 -2.32 -16.27
CA LEU A 94 -9.74 -3.66 -15.71
C LEU A 94 -10.90 -4.04 -14.78
N ALA A 95 -11.47 -3.09 -14.04
CA ALA A 95 -12.57 -3.35 -13.10
C ALA A 95 -13.51 -2.15 -12.99
N ALA A 96 -14.71 -2.38 -12.43
CA ALA A 96 -15.71 -1.34 -12.28
C ALA A 96 -15.47 -0.35 -11.15
N SER A 97 -16.07 0.85 -11.25
CA SER A 97 -16.16 1.80 -10.15
C SER A 97 -16.64 1.12 -8.86
N PRO A 98 -16.16 1.53 -7.67
CA PRO A 98 -16.65 1.00 -6.40
C PRO A 98 -18.12 1.34 -6.12
N GLY A 99 -18.71 2.28 -6.87
CA GLY A 99 -20.11 2.70 -6.73
C GLY A 99 -20.27 4.14 -6.26
N GLU A 100 -21.51 4.61 -6.26
CA GLU A 100 -21.86 6.00 -5.91
C GLU A 100 -21.48 6.32 -4.45
N GLY A 101 -20.82 7.47 -4.26
CA GLY A 101 -20.37 7.91 -2.93
C GLY A 101 -19.15 7.16 -2.37
N LEU A 102 -18.62 6.18 -3.10
CA LEU A 102 -17.43 5.42 -2.71
C LEU A 102 -16.22 5.80 -3.57
N ARG A 103 -15.03 5.52 -3.05
CA ARG A 103 -13.75 5.58 -3.78
C ARG A 103 -12.86 4.40 -3.39
N TYR A 104 -11.92 4.05 -4.26
CA TYR A 104 -10.79 3.21 -3.86
C TYR A 104 -9.89 3.97 -2.87
N ASN A 105 -9.21 3.23 -2.00
CA ASN A 105 -8.32 3.82 -0.99
C ASN A 105 -6.95 3.16 -0.89
N ASP A 106 -6.88 1.84 -0.82
CA ASP A 106 -5.62 1.10 -0.72
C ASP A 106 -5.74 -0.21 -1.50
N ALA A 107 -4.61 -0.78 -1.90
CA ALA A 107 -4.57 -2.10 -2.51
C ALA A 107 -3.24 -2.80 -2.27
N SER A 108 -3.29 -4.11 -2.44
CA SER A 108 -2.13 -4.98 -2.52
C SER A 108 -2.39 -6.10 -3.52
N ILE A 109 -1.35 -6.84 -3.84
CA ILE A 109 -1.44 -7.99 -4.74
C ILE A 109 -1.36 -9.26 -3.90
N ASP A 110 -2.35 -10.13 -4.07
CA ASP A 110 -2.37 -11.40 -3.36
C ASP A 110 -1.31 -12.38 -3.91
N PRO A 111 -1.04 -13.51 -3.23
CA PRO A 111 -0.03 -14.47 -3.68
C PRO A 111 -0.33 -15.14 -5.04
N ALA A 112 -1.55 -15.03 -5.56
CA ALA A 112 -1.93 -15.54 -6.87
C ALA A 112 -1.83 -14.45 -7.98
N GLY A 113 -1.36 -13.25 -7.64
CA GLY A 113 -1.21 -12.14 -8.57
C GLY A 113 -2.52 -11.39 -8.83
N ARG A 114 -3.50 -11.42 -7.93
CA ARG A 114 -4.79 -10.73 -8.03
C ARG A 114 -4.77 -9.43 -7.24
N ILE A 115 -5.46 -8.41 -7.73
CA ILE A 115 -5.68 -7.18 -6.97
C ILE A 115 -6.64 -7.47 -5.82
N VAL A 116 -6.25 -7.12 -4.60
CA VAL A 116 -7.15 -6.99 -3.46
C VAL A 116 -7.11 -5.53 -3.02
N CYS A 117 -8.27 -4.88 -3.01
CA CYS A 117 -8.37 -3.44 -2.76
C CYS A 117 -9.43 -3.09 -1.73
N GLY A 118 -9.15 -2.00 -1.01
CA GLY A 118 -10.04 -1.33 -0.08
C GLY A 118 -10.84 -0.23 -0.77
N THR A 119 -12.12 -0.13 -0.43
CA THR A 119 -12.97 1.01 -0.76
C THR A 119 -13.40 1.73 0.50
N MET A 120 -13.74 3.02 0.39
CA MET A 120 -14.27 3.79 1.50
C MET A 120 -15.33 4.79 1.04
N ASP A 121 -16.15 5.23 2.00
CA ASP A 121 -17.02 6.37 1.84
C ASP A 121 -16.19 7.64 1.58
N ARG A 122 -16.54 8.40 0.54
CA ARG A 122 -15.75 9.59 0.12
C ARG A 122 -15.65 10.63 1.22
N ASP A 123 -16.72 10.81 1.98
CA ASP A 123 -16.79 11.76 3.10
C ASP A 123 -16.24 11.15 4.40
N ASN A 124 -15.86 9.87 4.36
CA ASN A 124 -15.41 9.08 5.51
C ASN A 124 -16.40 9.12 6.69
N ALA A 125 -17.70 9.26 6.40
CA ALA A 125 -18.72 9.54 7.40
C ALA A 125 -19.37 8.26 7.94
N ARG A 126 -19.29 7.15 7.20
CA ARG A 126 -19.98 5.90 7.49
C ARG A 126 -19.13 4.68 7.13
N PRO A 127 -19.35 3.52 7.78
CA PRO A 127 -18.60 2.30 7.52
C PRO A 127 -19.12 1.58 6.26
N ALA A 128 -19.07 2.24 5.11
CA ALA A 128 -19.53 1.69 3.83
C ALA A 128 -18.41 1.02 3.01
N GLY A 129 -17.18 1.06 3.52
CA GLY A 129 -16.01 0.48 2.88
C GLY A 129 -15.99 -1.04 2.91
N THR A 130 -15.33 -1.60 1.91
CA THR A 130 -15.10 -3.03 1.76
C THR A 130 -13.63 -3.32 1.48
N ILE A 131 -13.19 -4.54 1.79
CA ILE A 131 -12.03 -5.14 1.14
C ILE A 131 -12.56 -6.17 0.16
N SER A 132 -12.15 -6.03 -1.10
CA SER A 132 -12.65 -6.84 -2.20
C SER A 132 -11.50 -7.33 -3.08
N ARG A 133 -11.61 -8.56 -3.57
CA ARG A 133 -10.72 -9.12 -4.57
C ARG A 133 -11.28 -8.86 -5.96
N VAL A 134 -10.43 -8.41 -6.87
CA VAL A 134 -10.77 -8.28 -8.29
C VAL A 134 -10.65 -9.66 -8.95
N GLU A 135 -11.72 -10.11 -9.59
CA GLU A 135 -11.75 -11.34 -10.36
C GLU A 135 -11.22 -11.12 -11.80
N PRO A 136 -10.81 -12.19 -12.52
CA PRO A 136 -10.31 -12.07 -13.88
C PRO A 136 -11.26 -11.39 -14.88
N ASP A 137 -12.57 -11.42 -14.62
CA ASP A 137 -13.60 -10.75 -15.44
C ASP A 137 -13.84 -9.28 -15.02
N GLY A 138 -13.07 -8.77 -14.06
CA GLY A 138 -13.19 -7.42 -13.52
C GLY A 138 -14.31 -7.25 -12.47
N SER A 139 -15.01 -8.32 -12.10
CA SER A 139 -15.98 -8.30 -11.00
C SER A 139 -15.28 -8.27 -9.63
N MET A 140 -16.01 -7.80 -8.62
CA MET A 140 -15.48 -7.63 -7.26
C MET A 140 -16.07 -8.69 -6.33
N CYS A 141 -15.22 -9.53 -5.75
CA CYS A 141 -15.58 -10.46 -4.68
C CYS A 141 -15.31 -9.82 -3.31
N VAL A 142 -16.35 -9.46 -2.58
CA VAL A 142 -16.23 -8.84 -1.25
C VAL A 142 -15.73 -9.87 -0.23
N LEU A 143 -14.59 -9.59 0.39
CA LEU A 143 -14.00 -10.42 1.45
C LEU A 143 -14.43 -9.92 2.85
N PHE A 144 -14.43 -8.61 3.04
CA PHE A 144 -14.87 -7.96 4.27
C PHE A 144 -15.65 -6.69 3.96
N ALA A 145 -16.66 -6.39 4.77
CA ALA A 145 -17.49 -5.20 4.67
C ALA A 145 -17.65 -4.51 6.03
N GLY A 146 -18.27 -3.34 6.03
CA GLY A 146 -18.55 -2.59 7.26
C GLY A 146 -17.30 -1.90 7.83
N LEU A 147 -16.42 -1.43 6.95
CA LEU A 147 -15.18 -0.74 7.30
C LEU A 147 -15.30 0.75 7.00
N TYR A 148 -14.61 1.61 7.76
CA TYR A 148 -14.56 3.05 7.46
C TYR A 148 -13.45 3.38 6.47
N THR A 149 -12.20 3.13 6.83
CA THR A 149 -11.02 3.43 6.00
C THR A 149 -10.10 2.21 5.93
N PRO A 150 -10.40 1.21 5.08
CA PRO A 150 -9.54 0.04 4.90
C PRO A 150 -8.16 0.44 4.37
N ASN A 151 -7.14 -0.12 5.01
CA ASN A 151 -5.72 0.15 4.73
C ASN A 151 -4.88 -1.07 5.09
N GLY A 152 -3.56 -0.98 4.93
CA GLY A 152 -2.61 -1.93 5.51
C GLY A 152 -2.62 -3.30 4.85
N LEU A 153 -3.16 -3.42 3.64
CA LEU A 153 -3.33 -4.69 2.95
C LEU A 153 -1.97 -5.34 2.66
N ALA A 154 -1.72 -6.53 3.22
CA ALA A 154 -0.52 -7.30 2.94
C ALA A 154 -0.75 -8.81 3.10
N PHE A 155 0.08 -9.61 2.45
CA PHE A 155 -0.06 -11.07 2.42
C PHE A 155 1.25 -11.77 2.81
N ASP A 156 1.14 -12.74 3.72
CA ASP A 156 2.19 -13.73 3.97
C ASP A 156 1.78 -15.05 3.30
N ALA A 157 2.36 -15.30 2.13
CA ALA A 157 2.08 -16.49 1.32
C ALA A 157 2.63 -17.79 1.93
N VAL A 158 3.63 -17.71 2.82
CA VAL A 158 4.23 -18.89 3.45
C VAL A 158 3.34 -19.40 4.59
N ARG A 159 2.63 -18.49 5.25
CA ARG A 159 1.78 -18.79 6.41
C ARG A 159 0.29 -18.72 6.09
N ASP A 160 -0.07 -18.51 4.84
CA ASP A 160 -1.44 -18.35 4.35
C ASP A 160 -2.21 -17.28 5.14
N ARG A 161 -1.64 -16.06 5.22
CA ARG A 161 -2.25 -14.96 5.98
C ARG A 161 -2.46 -13.71 5.16
N MET A 162 -3.51 -13.00 5.52
CA MET A 162 -3.81 -11.66 5.06
C MET A 162 -3.92 -10.72 6.27
N TYR A 163 -3.31 -9.55 6.14
CA TYR A 163 -3.32 -8.46 7.10
C TYR A 163 -4.06 -7.27 6.49
N PHE A 164 -4.78 -6.53 7.33
CA PHE A 164 -5.40 -5.26 6.96
C PHE A 164 -5.78 -4.46 8.21
N SER A 165 -6.10 -3.19 8.04
CA SER A 165 -6.52 -2.30 9.12
C SER A 165 -7.69 -1.42 8.74
N ASP A 166 -8.28 -0.78 9.74
CA ASP A 166 -9.19 0.35 9.56
C ASP A 166 -8.66 1.54 10.36
N SER A 167 -8.24 2.56 9.62
CA SER A 167 -7.55 3.73 10.14
C SER A 167 -8.49 4.70 10.86
N HIS A 168 -9.80 4.60 10.66
CA HIS A 168 -10.75 5.59 11.14
C HIS A 168 -10.69 5.72 12.68
N PRO A 169 -10.85 6.94 13.26
CA PRO A 169 -10.79 7.15 14.70
C PRO A 169 -11.71 6.24 15.53
N GLU A 170 -12.89 5.90 15.01
CA GLU A 170 -13.85 4.98 15.64
C GLU A 170 -13.43 3.51 15.61
N SER A 171 -12.38 3.16 14.85
CA SER A 171 -11.91 1.78 14.67
C SER A 171 -10.49 1.58 15.18
N ARG A 172 -9.49 2.20 14.52
CA ARG A 172 -8.04 2.07 14.77
C ARG A 172 -7.61 0.65 15.10
N THR A 173 -8.00 -0.30 14.26
CA THR A 173 -7.77 -1.74 14.51
C THR A 173 -6.99 -2.35 13.36
N ILE A 174 -6.05 -3.23 13.70
CA ILE A 174 -5.32 -4.08 12.76
C ILE A 174 -5.86 -5.50 12.93
N TRP A 175 -6.17 -6.15 11.82
CA TRP A 175 -6.65 -7.52 11.77
C TRP A 175 -5.72 -8.43 11.00
N VAL A 176 -5.86 -9.73 11.30
CA VAL A 176 -5.27 -10.84 10.56
C VAL A 176 -6.32 -11.91 10.32
N CYS A 177 -6.33 -12.53 9.15
CA CYS A 177 -7.12 -13.72 8.85
C CYS A 177 -6.28 -14.74 8.09
N ASP A 178 -6.75 -15.97 8.05
CA ASP A 178 -6.19 -16.99 7.17
C ASP A 178 -6.69 -16.71 5.74
N TYR A 179 -5.80 -16.84 4.76
CA TYR A 179 -6.05 -16.56 3.34
C TYR A 179 -5.54 -17.73 2.50
N ASP A 180 -6.45 -18.46 1.86
CA ASP A 180 -6.07 -19.54 0.95
C ASP A 180 -5.57 -18.93 -0.38
N PRO A 181 -4.29 -19.05 -0.73
CA PRO A 181 -3.76 -18.42 -1.96
C PRO A 181 -4.36 -19.00 -3.23
N VAL A 182 -4.84 -20.25 -3.21
CA VAL A 182 -5.41 -20.92 -4.39
C VAL A 182 -6.83 -20.42 -4.65
N SER A 183 -7.70 -20.47 -3.64
CA SER A 183 -9.10 -20.05 -3.81
C SER A 183 -9.34 -18.55 -3.56
N GLY A 184 -8.40 -17.90 -2.86
CA GLY A 184 -8.48 -16.54 -2.32
C GLY A 184 -9.53 -16.37 -1.22
N LYS A 185 -10.03 -17.46 -0.62
CA LYS A 185 -11.00 -17.39 0.46
C LYS A 185 -10.33 -16.98 1.77
N THR A 186 -11.06 -16.24 2.58
CA THR A 186 -10.64 -15.83 3.92
C THR A 186 -11.37 -16.61 5.00
N SER A 187 -10.72 -16.79 6.15
CA SER A 187 -11.40 -17.09 7.41
C SER A 187 -12.07 -15.84 8.01
N ASP A 188 -12.72 -16.01 9.15
CA ASP A 188 -13.04 -14.88 10.01
C ASP A 188 -11.76 -14.12 10.43
N ARG A 189 -11.89 -12.79 10.55
CA ARG A 189 -10.80 -11.91 10.97
C ARG A 189 -10.61 -11.96 12.49
N ARG A 190 -9.36 -11.87 12.93
CA ARG A 190 -8.93 -11.79 14.33
C ARG A 190 -8.24 -10.46 14.56
N ILE A 191 -8.42 -9.85 15.72
CA ILE A 191 -7.69 -8.63 16.08
C ILE A 191 -6.22 -9.00 16.27
N LEU A 192 -5.34 -8.36 15.50
CA LEU A 192 -3.90 -8.38 15.72
C LEU A 192 -3.52 -7.31 16.75
N ASP A 193 -4.05 -6.09 16.59
CA ASP A 193 -3.80 -5.01 17.52
C ASP A 193 -4.90 -3.95 17.53
N LEU A 194 -5.13 -3.33 18.68
CA LEU A 194 -6.06 -2.23 18.91
C LEU A 194 -5.29 -0.95 19.23
N CYS A 195 -5.26 0.00 18.29
CA CYS A 195 -4.39 1.18 18.31
C CYS A 195 -5.05 2.43 18.90
N ARG A 196 -6.16 2.29 19.62
CA ARG A 196 -6.96 3.45 20.10
C ARG A 196 -6.23 4.31 21.12
N ASP A 197 -5.42 3.69 21.98
CA ASP A 197 -4.83 4.35 23.15
C ASP A 197 -3.40 4.91 22.90
N ARG A 198 -2.97 4.98 21.64
CA ARG A 198 -1.64 5.49 21.27
C ARG A 198 -1.71 6.63 20.25
N LYS A 199 -0.60 7.38 20.14
CA LYS A 199 -0.40 8.34 19.05
C LYS A 199 -0.45 7.57 17.73
N GLY A 200 -1.13 8.18 16.77
CA GLY A 200 -1.27 7.64 15.42
C GLY A 200 -2.33 6.58 15.22
N ARG A 201 -2.44 6.16 13.96
CA ARG A 201 -3.39 5.17 13.47
C ARG A 201 -2.70 4.30 12.41
N PRO A 202 -3.14 3.05 12.23
CA PRO A 202 -2.59 2.22 11.17
C PRO A 202 -2.91 2.84 9.79
N ASP A 203 -2.00 2.74 8.84
CA ASP A 203 -2.20 3.13 7.43
C ASP A 203 -1.70 2.00 6.51
N GLY A 204 -0.92 2.26 5.46
CA GLY A 204 -0.39 1.24 4.56
C GLY A 204 0.63 0.28 5.18
N GLY A 205 0.69 -0.96 4.67
CA GLY A 205 1.55 -2.02 5.22
C GLY A 205 2.09 -3.00 4.17
N VAL A 206 3.06 -3.81 4.59
CA VAL A 206 3.80 -4.79 3.77
C VAL A 206 4.29 -5.95 4.64
N VAL A 207 4.60 -7.10 4.04
CA VAL A 207 5.23 -8.25 4.72
C VAL A 207 6.67 -8.42 4.22
N ASP A 208 7.59 -8.69 5.15
CA ASP A 208 8.97 -9.05 4.81
C ASP A 208 9.15 -10.57 4.60
N ASN A 209 10.31 -11.00 4.10
CA ASN A 209 10.61 -12.41 3.83
C ASN A 209 10.66 -13.29 5.09
N ALA A 210 10.78 -12.70 6.29
CA ALA A 210 10.68 -13.45 7.55
C ALA A 210 9.21 -13.66 7.97
N GLY A 211 8.26 -12.99 7.32
CA GLY A 211 6.83 -12.98 7.64
C GLY A 211 6.45 -11.93 8.67
N ASN A 212 7.31 -10.95 8.95
CA ASN A 212 6.91 -9.85 9.81
C ASN A 212 6.05 -8.87 9.01
N TYR A 213 4.96 -8.44 9.64
CA TYR A 213 4.06 -7.46 9.08
C TYR A 213 4.47 -6.06 9.53
N TRP A 214 4.78 -5.21 8.56
CA TRP A 214 5.14 -3.81 8.76
C TRP A 214 3.98 -2.92 8.36
N ILE A 215 3.65 -1.91 9.17
CA ILE A 215 2.56 -0.98 8.90
C ILE A 215 2.94 0.43 9.36
N ALA A 216 2.55 1.44 8.58
CA ALA A 216 2.71 2.83 8.97
C ALA A 216 1.77 3.19 10.13
N GLY A 217 2.34 3.79 11.17
CA GLY A 217 1.64 4.52 12.20
C GLY A 217 1.58 6.00 11.83
N VAL A 218 0.67 6.37 10.92
CA VAL A 218 0.49 7.78 10.53
C VAL A 218 0.08 8.61 11.73
N ASP A 219 0.50 9.87 11.78
CA ASP A 219 0.46 10.79 12.93
C ASP A 219 1.40 10.37 14.09
N ALA A 220 1.89 9.13 14.15
CA ALA A 220 2.91 8.73 15.12
C ALA A 220 4.34 9.04 14.64
N GLY A 221 4.56 9.11 13.33
CA GLY A 221 5.90 9.22 12.74
C GLY A 221 6.69 7.91 12.86
N GLU A 222 5.99 6.77 12.74
CA GLU A 222 6.54 5.45 13.01
C GLU A 222 6.13 4.40 11.97
N LEU A 223 6.97 3.38 11.81
CA LEU A 223 6.59 2.07 11.29
C LEU A 223 6.52 1.07 12.45
N TRP A 224 5.45 0.27 12.49
CA TRP A 224 5.25 -0.78 13.47
C TRP A 224 5.46 -2.15 12.82
N CYS A 225 6.29 -2.99 13.44
CA CYS A 225 6.59 -4.34 12.98
C CYS A 225 6.00 -5.38 13.93
N TYR A 226 5.19 -6.29 13.39
CA TYR A 226 4.58 -7.39 14.10
C TYR A 226 5.18 -8.71 13.62
N SER A 227 5.57 -9.56 14.56
CA SER A 227 6.05 -10.90 14.26
C SER A 227 4.92 -11.79 13.71
N PRO A 228 5.26 -12.94 13.10
CA PRO A 228 4.26 -13.96 12.78
C PRO A 228 3.49 -14.49 14.00
N ALA A 229 3.97 -14.30 15.23
CA ALA A 229 3.20 -14.67 16.42
C ALA A 229 2.14 -13.61 16.78
N GLY A 230 2.18 -12.45 16.14
CA GLY A 230 1.29 -11.32 16.39
C GLY A 230 1.81 -10.33 17.43
N GLU A 231 3.07 -10.50 17.87
CA GLU A 231 3.70 -9.59 18.83
C GLU A 231 4.32 -8.41 18.09
N ARG A 232 4.12 -7.19 18.59
CA ARG A 232 4.86 -6.03 18.07
C ARG A 232 6.32 -6.11 18.55
N ILE A 233 7.23 -6.41 17.63
CA ILE A 233 8.63 -6.68 17.93
C ILE A 233 9.55 -5.49 17.68
N ARG A 234 9.12 -4.51 16.87
CA ARG A 234 9.94 -3.35 16.55
C ARG A 234 9.08 -2.13 16.21
N THR A 235 9.61 -0.96 16.53
CA THR A 235 9.12 0.34 16.07
C THR A 235 10.30 1.10 15.45
N VAL A 236 10.09 1.67 14.27
CA VAL A 236 11.10 2.45 13.54
C VAL A 236 10.57 3.87 13.35
N ALA A 237 11.30 4.87 13.84
CA ALA A 237 10.94 6.27 13.63
C ALA A 237 11.17 6.70 12.17
N THR A 238 10.35 7.62 11.68
CA THR A 238 10.44 8.18 10.33
C THR A 238 10.76 9.67 10.39
N ASP A 239 11.24 10.26 9.29
CA ASP A 239 11.58 11.70 9.23
C ASP A 239 10.35 12.61 9.03
N SER A 240 9.15 12.03 8.97
CA SER A 240 7.87 12.73 8.91
C SER A 240 6.96 12.17 9.99
N ASP A 241 6.12 13.00 10.59
CA ASP A 241 5.06 12.57 11.50
C ASP A 241 3.92 11.81 10.77
N TYR A 242 3.88 11.87 9.44
CA TYR A 242 2.78 11.35 8.62
C TYR A 242 3.21 10.30 7.59
N PRO A 243 3.92 9.21 7.97
CA PRO A 243 4.19 8.12 7.06
C PRO A 243 2.86 7.47 6.63
N THR A 244 2.72 7.14 5.35
CA THR A 244 1.46 6.62 4.80
C THR A 244 1.57 5.17 4.39
N LYS A 245 2.55 4.79 3.56
CA LYS A 245 2.74 3.40 3.13
C LYS A 245 4.19 3.14 2.76
N MET A 246 4.62 1.89 2.91
CA MET A 246 5.95 1.45 2.51
C MET A 246 5.92 0.29 1.55
N THR A 247 7.02 0.12 0.81
CA THR A 247 7.34 -1.09 0.07
C THR A 247 8.83 -1.39 0.19
N PHE A 248 9.22 -2.63 -0.08
CA PHE A 248 10.61 -3.03 -0.19
C PHE A 248 11.04 -3.10 -1.64
N GLY A 249 12.35 -3.01 -1.89
CA GLY A 249 12.93 -3.17 -3.21
C GLY A 249 14.44 -3.10 -3.20
N GLY A 250 15.01 -2.69 -4.33
CA GLY A 250 16.44 -2.86 -4.62
C GLY A 250 16.77 -4.30 -5.01
N SER A 251 17.89 -4.50 -5.70
CA SER A 251 18.30 -5.83 -6.21
C SER A 251 18.57 -6.88 -5.13
N ARG A 252 18.73 -6.44 -3.87
CA ARG A 252 18.86 -7.31 -2.69
C ARG A 252 17.58 -7.40 -1.87
N GLY A 253 16.52 -6.67 -2.24
CA GLY A 253 15.29 -6.55 -1.47
C GLY A 253 15.42 -5.78 -0.16
N ASP A 254 16.58 -5.16 0.11
CA ASP A 254 16.95 -4.52 1.38
C ASP A 254 16.81 -2.98 1.36
N ARG A 255 16.12 -2.42 0.37
CA ARG A 255 15.74 -0.99 0.38
C ARG A 255 14.29 -0.87 0.81
N ALA A 256 14.03 -0.08 1.84
CA ALA A 256 12.67 0.31 2.21
C ALA A 256 12.37 1.68 1.58
N PHE A 257 11.26 1.78 0.86
CA PHE A 257 10.72 3.03 0.33
C PHE A 257 9.47 3.41 1.10
N LEU A 258 9.33 4.68 1.44
CA LEU A 258 8.28 5.18 2.33
C LEU A 258 7.66 6.45 1.74
N THR A 259 6.35 6.45 1.56
CA THR A 259 5.57 7.65 1.25
C THR A 259 5.08 8.32 2.51
N SER A 260 4.75 9.60 2.40
CA SER A 260 4.20 10.39 3.49
C SER A 260 3.18 11.41 2.98
N LYS A 261 2.38 11.94 3.89
CA LYS A 261 1.50 13.09 3.63
C LYS A 261 2.25 14.40 3.84
N HIS A 262 1.98 15.41 3.00
CA HIS A 262 2.47 16.76 3.25
C HIS A 262 1.55 17.48 4.25
N MET A 263 2.12 17.98 5.34
CA MET A 263 1.41 18.70 6.39
C MET A 263 2.33 19.74 7.00
N ASP A 264 1.83 20.96 7.19
CA ASP A 264 2.53 22.06 7.86
C ASP A 264 3.95 22.37 7.30
N GLY A 265 4.16 22.13 6.00
CA GLY A 265 5.42 22.37 5.31
C GLY A 265 6.44 21.21 5.40
N GLU A 266 6.06 20.08 6.02
CA GLU A 266 6.89 18.89 6.17
C GLU A 266 6.24 17.67 5.50
N GLY A 267 7.06 16.65 5.17
CA GLY A 267 6.59 15.41 4.53
C GLY A 267 6.20 15.57 3.05
N GLY A 268 5.53 14.54 2.52
CA GLY A 268 5.09 14.47 1.12
C GLY A 268 6.12 13.87 0.16
N PHE A 269 7.39 13.78 0.55
CA PHE A 269 8.43 13.17 -0.28
C PHE A 269 8.37 11.64 -0.20
N LEU A 270 8.84 11.00 -1.28
CA LEU A 270 9.24 9.60 -1.24
C LEU A 270 10.61 9.53 -0.57
N CYS A 271 10.70 8.78 0.53
CA CYS A 271 11.94 8.53 1.25
C CYS A 271 12.43 7.10 1.03
N GLN A 272 13.72 6.88 1.31
CA GLN A 272 14.33 5.56 1.28
C GLN A 272 15.22 5.32 2.51
N ALA A 273 15.36 4.05 2.90
CA ALA A 273 16.33 3.58 3.88
C ALA A 273 16.94 2.24 3.45
N THR A 274 18.10 1.90 3.99
CA THR A 274 18.61 0.52 3.96
C THR A 274 18.00 -0.24 5.14
N ALA A 275 17.29 -1.32 4.84
CA ALA A 275 16.71 -2.23 5.80
C ALA A 275 17.68 -3.36 6.13
N ASP A 276 17.55 -3.90 7.33
CA ASP A 276 18.20 -5.12 7.83
C ASP A 276 17.38 -6.39 7.57
N VAL A 277 16.21 -6.23 6.95
CA VAL A 277 15.33 -7.30 6.44
C VAL A 277 15.16 -7.14 4.93
N THR A 278 14.63 -8.16 4.27
CA THR A 278 14.32 -8.12 2.85
C THR A 278 12.83 -8.32 2.62
N GLY A 279 12.27 -7.63 1.62
CA GLY A 279 10.85 -7.75 1.30
C GLY A 279 10.49 -8.84 0.31
N VAL A 280 9.19 -9.08 0.20
CA VAL A 280 8.56 -9.92 -0.81
C VAL A 280 8.18 -9.05 -2.01
N ASP A 281 8.56 -9.46 -3.23
CA ASP A 281 8.04 -8.85 -4.45
C ASP A 281 6.67 -9.46 -4.81
N GLN A 282 5.65 -8.61 -4.93
CA GLN A 282 4.30 -9.02 -5.31
C GLN A 282 3.84 -8.17 -6.49
N LYS A 283 3.76 -8.79 -7.67
CA LYS A 283 3.32 -8.15 -8.91
C LYS A 283 1.96 -8.69 -9.35
N LEU A 284 1.12 -7.79 -9.87
CA LEU A 284 -0.13 -8.15 -10.54
C LEU A 284 0.20 -9.04 -11.74
N LYS A 285 -0.48 -10.18 -11.84
CA LYS A 285 -0.35 -11.03 -13.00
C LYS A 285 -1.06 -10.39 -14.20
N SER A 286 -0.33 -10.09 -15.26
CA SER A 286 -0.93 -9.59 -16.50
C SER A 286 -1.84 -10.64 -17.11
N ASN A 287 -2.98 -10.19 -17.66
CA ASN A 287 -3.83 -11.03 -18.47
C ASN A 287 -3.41 -10.84 -19.94
N PRO A 288 -2.87 -11.87 -20.62
CA PRO A 288 -2.41 -11.73 -22.00
C PRO A 288 -3.53 -11.43 -23.01
N ASP A 289 -4.80 -11.57 -22.63
CA ASP A 289 -5.95 -11.47 -23.53
C ASP A 289 -6.68 -10.10 -23.50
N THR A 290 -6.10 -9.07 -22.89
CA THR A 290 -6.75 -7.73 -22.77
C THR A 290 -6.17 -6.62 -23.66
N ASP A 291 -5.30 -6.97 -24.62
CA ASP A 291 -4.77 -6.05 -25.64
C ASP A 291 -5.66 -5.96 -26.90
#